data_AF-A0AAJ3MZ00-F1
#
_entry.id   AF-A0AAJ3MZ00-F1
#
_cell.length_a   1.000
_cell.length_b   1.000
_cell.length_c   1.000
_cell.angle_alpha   90.00
_cell.angle_beta   90.00
_cell.angle_gamma   90.00
#
_symmetry.space_group_name_H-M   'P 1'
#
loop_
_entity.id
_entity.type
_entity.pdbx_description
1 polymer ?
#
loop_
_entity_poly.entity_id
_entity_poly.type
_entity_poly.pdbx_seq_one_letter_code
_entity_poly.pdbx_strand_id
1 'polypeptide(L)'
;MTIDRINLNAFPIPNLAPIYTDAPIGPSQPYKFVIVGNYLLSVGDVLTARGTPPAQTKLTANPVNPDKYKKDSYLGMTLWNIKNLKPLARLWGNSGRTMGLISSDGKWIVATSENGQRYMWSALNPHQQFKLAAIDGILREDSMIRDKSKLLPIPEKFKDKQISRSDSFAVAFVTEKDFILLPNSNDELALLYTTGDPWIKAYVEIGNKPEISRGNLSIASAYKANILVTGQYGRGGINVYKYHPETKELEKIWVAD
;
A
#
# COMPACT_ATOMS: atom_id res chain seq x y z
N MET A 1 18.84 -43.76 -12.37
CA MET A 1 18.91 -42.37 -12.88
C MET A 1 18.95 -41.49 -11.65
N THR A 2 20.16 -41.12 -11.23
CA THR A 2 20.43 -40.43 -9.96
C THR A 2 20.36 -38.93 -10.24
N ILE A 3 19.55 -38.20 -9.49
CA ILE A 3 19.49 -36.73 -9.60
C ILE A 3 20.77 -36.20 -8.96
N ASP A 4 21.69 -35.74 -9.78
CA ASP A 4 22.87 -35.01 -9.31
C ASP A 4 22.42 -33.75 -8.57
N ARG A 5 22.88 -33.62 -7.32
CA ARG A 5 22.66 -32.43 -6.52
C ARG A 5 23.31 -31.24 -7.22
N ILE A 6 22.53 -30.20 -7.50
CA ILE A 6 23.03 -28.92 -8.00
C ILE A 6 24.08 -28.41 -7.01
N ASN A 7 25.33 -28.31 -7.46
CA ASN A 7 26.44 -27.76 -6.70
C ASN A 7 26.25 -26.24 -6.61
N LEU A 8 25.69 -25.76 -5.50
CA LEU A 8 25.45 -24.34 -5.21
C LEU A 8 26.74 -23.49 -5.19
N ASN A 9 27.92 -24.11 -5.23
CA ASN A 9 29.21 -23.42 -5.31
C ASN A 9 29.57 -22.94 -6.73
N ALA A 10 28.80 -23.31 -7.77
CA ALA A 10 29.05 -22.89 -9.15
C ALA A 10 28.58 -21.46 -9.46
N PHE A 11 27.83 -20.83 -8.55
CA PHE A 11 27.46 -19.42 -8.62
C PHE A 11 28.07 -18.73 -7.40
N PRO A 12 29.12 -17.90 -7.53
CA PRO A 12 29.56 -17.09 -6.40
C PRO A 12 28.41 -16.18 -6.02
N ILE A 13 27.70 -16.56 -4.96
CA ILE A 13 26.67 -15.73 -4.36
C ILE A 13 27.41 -14.48 -3.87
N PRO A 14 27.11 -13.27 -4.38
CA PRO A 14 27.78 -12.07 -3.90
C PRO A 14 27.58 -11.99 -2.39
N ASN A 15 28.64 -11.60 -1.66
CA ASN A 15 28.71 -11.49 -0.21
C ASN A 15 27.37 -10.98 0.40
N LEU A 16 26.49 -11.90 0.80
CA LEU A 16 25.14 -11.57 1.25
C LEU A 16 25.26 -11.01 2.67
N ALA A 17 24.98 -9.72 2.82
CA ALA A 17 24.84 -9.09 4.13
C ALA A 17 23.36 -9.17 4.56
N PRO A 18 23.02 -9.97 5.59
CA PRO A 18 21.65 -10.01 6.09
C PRO A 18 21.26 -8.65 6.69
N ILE A 19 20.05 -8.20 6.36
CA ILE A 19 19.40 -7.06 7.00
C ILE A 19 18.37 -7.61 7.98
N TYR A 20 18.54 -7.27 9.25
CA TYR A 20 17.64 -7.71 10.32
C TYR A 20 16.59 -6.64 10.58
N THR A 21 15.32 -7.01 10.45
CA THR A 21 14.19 -6.18 10.90
C THR A 21 13.65 -6.61 12.27
N ASP A 22 14.19 -7.69 12.84
CA ASP A 22 13.95 -8.29 14.18
C ASP A 22 12.64 -7.92 14.86
N ALA A 23 11.53 -8.15 14.16
CA ALA A 23 10.19 -8.13 14.72
C ALA A 23 9.93 -9.51 15.34
N PRO A 24 9.63 -9.64 16.64
CA PRO A 24 9.10 -10.89 17.18
C PRO A 24 7.78 -11.26 16.47
N ILE A 25 7.36 -12.52 16.64
CA ILE A 25 6.30 -13.32 15.96
C ILE A 25 4.88 -12.71 16.08
N GLY A 26 4.72 -11.43 15.79
CA GLY A 26 3.54 -10.62 16.05
C GLY A 26 3.14 -9.59 15.00
N PRO A 27 3.73 -9.47 13.78
CA PRO A 27 2.99 -8.74 12.76
C PRO A 27 1.81 -9.63 12.36
N SER A 28 0.61 -9.07 12.44
CA SER A 28 -0.64 -9.72 12.02
C SER A 28 -0.69 -10.03 10.51
N GLN A 29 0.39 -9.70 9.80
CA GLN A 29 0.61 -9.95 8.38
C GLN A 29 2.12 -10.14 8.09
N PRO A 30 2.49 -10.84 7.00
CA PRO A 30 3.88 -10.86 6.56
C PRO A 30 4.34 -9.47 6.10
N TYR A 31 5.65 -9.23 6.12
CA TYR A 31 6.22 -8.04 5.48
C TYR A 31 5.97 -8.06 3.97
N LYS A 32 5.62 -6.91 3.42
CA LYS A 32 5.62 -6.66 1.99
C LYS A 32 6.82 -5.81 1.61
N PHE A 33 7.48 -6.20 0.52
CA PHE A 33 8.60 -5.47 -0.05
C PHE A 33 8.24 -4.94 -1.43
N VAL A 34 8.51 -3.66 -1.68
CA VAL A 34 8.25 -3.00 -2.95
C VAL A 34 9.52 -2.32 -3.42
N ILE A 35 9.94 -2.59 -4.65
CA ILE A 35 11.15 -2.01 -5.24
C ILE A 35 10.75 -1.14 -6.43
N VAL A 36 11.17 0.13 -6.41
CA VAL A 36 11.06 1.04 -7.56
C VAL A 36 12.34 1.86 -7.68
N GLY A 37 13.05 1.70 -8.79
CA GLY A 37 14.33 2.36 -9.02
C GLY A 37 15.33 2.06 -7.90
N ASN A 38 15.81 3.09 -7.22
CA ASN A 38 16.76 2.96 -6.11
C ASN A 38 16.10 2.80 -4.74
N TYR A 39 14.77 2.73 -4.69
CA TYR A 39 14.02 2.61 -3.45
C TYR A 39 13.58 1.17 -3.22
N LEU A 40 13.78 0.70 -2.00
CA LEU A 40 13.06 -0.43 -1.43
C LEU A 40 12.13 0.12 -0.34
N LEU A 41 10.88 -0.29 -0.32
CA LEU A 41 9.94 -0.03 0.77
C LEU A 41 9.66 -1.36 1.46
N SER A 42 9.95 -1.43 2.76
CA SER A 42 9.47 -2.51 3.62
C SER A 42 8.20 -2.05 4.32
N VAL A 43 7.15 -2.87 4.29
CA VAL A 43 5.86 -2.56 4.90
C VAL A 43 5.44 -3.71 5.81
N GLY A 44 5.25 -3.42 7.08
CA GLY A 44 4.60 -4.28 8.07
C GLY A 44 3.57 -3.49 8.85
N ASP A 45 3.28 -3.92 10.08
CA ASP A 45 2.33 -3.22 10.95
C ASP A 45 2.92 -1.90 11.45
N VAL A 46 2.18 -0.81 11.23
CA VAL A 46 2.57 0.52 11.71
C VAL A 46 1.73 0.82 12.95
N LEU A 47 2.36 1.27 14.02
CA LEU A 47 1.67 1.81 15.19
C LEU A 47 2.14 3.25 15.40
N THR A 48 1.28 4.21 15.09
CA THR A 48 1.61 5.63 15.20
C THR A 48 1.00 6.21 16.48
N ALA A 49 1.84 6.72 17.38
CA ALA A 49 1.37 7.46 18.55
C ALA A 49 0.90 8.87 18.17
N ARG A 50 -0.01 9.44 18.95
CA ARG A 50 -0.45 10.83 18.76
C ARG A 50 0.75 11.78 18.81
N GLY A 51 0.81 12.72 17.86
CA GLY A 51 1.90 13.71 17.77
C GLY A 51 3.19 13.21 17.13
N THR A 52 3.24 11.95 16.68
CA THR A 52 4.38 11.44 15.90
C THR A 52 4.49 12.22 14.58
N PRO A 53 5.70 12.69 14.19
CA PRO A 53 5.87 13.38 12.92
C PRO A 53 5.61 12.44 11.73
N PRO A 54 5.27 12.95 10.54
CA PRO A 54 4.98 12.12 9.36
C PRO A 54 6.07 11.14 8.96
N ALA A 55 7.32 11.47 9.27
CA ALA A 55 8.47 10.62 9.03
C ALA A 55 9.59 10.90 10.04
N GLN A 56 10.48 9.92 10.20
CA GLN A 56 11.77 10.05 10.86
C GLN A 56 12.87 9.79 9.84
N THR A 57 13.73 10.79 9.60
CA THR A 57 14.82 10.73 8.59
C THR A 57 16.22 10.67 9.21
N LYS A 58 16.37 11.10 10.47
CA LYS A 58 17.61 10.94 11.25
C LYS A 58 17.64 9.54 11.87
N LEU A 59 17.99 8.55 11.06
CA LEU A 59 18.00 7.14 11.43
C LEU A 59 19.43 6.70 11.77
N THR A 60 19.65 6.23 13.00
CA THR A 60 20.99 5.91 13.54
C THR A 60 21.20 4.42 13.80
N ALA A 61 20.16 3.59 13.72
CA ALA A 61 20.30 2.15 13.91
C ALA A 61 21.03 1.52 12.71
N ASN A 62 22.01 0.67 12.99
CA ASN A 62 22.65 -0.15 11.96
C ASN A 62 21.88 -1.48 11.82
N PRO A 63 21.22 -1.73 10.68
CA PRO A 63 20.39 -2.93 10.45
C PRO A 63 21.21 -4.17 10.03
N VAL A 64 22.53 -4.02 9.78
CA VAL A 64 23.41 -5.07 9.24
C VAL A 64 24.25 -5.76 10.35
N ASN A 65 24.12 -5.35 11.62
CA ASN A 65 24.90 -5.93 12.73
C ASN A 65 24.01 -6.64 13.78
N PRO A 66 24.09 -7.98 13.89
CA PRO A 66 23.29 -8.82 14.79
C PRO A 66 23.80 -8.91 16.25
N ASP A 67 24.98 -8.37 16.58
CA ASP A 67 25.61 -8.55 17.92
C ASP A 67 24.77 -8.01 19.09
N LYS A 68 23.75 -7.21 18.78
CA LYS A 68 22.74 -6.76 19.73
C LYS A 68 21.40 -7.01 19.07
N TYR A 69 20.53 -7.83 19.68
CA TYR A 69 19.10 -7.87 19.35
C TYR A 69 18.54 -6.45 19.50
N LYS A 70 18.59 -5.66 18.43
CA LYS A 70 18.05 -4.29 18.42
C LYS A 70 16.59 -4.42 18.06
N LYS A 71 15.81 -4.89 19.04
CA LYS A 71 14.34 -4.85 19.00
C LYS A 71 13.92 -3.58 18.28
N ASP A 72 13.19 -3.80 17.19
CA ASP A 72 12.36 -2.80 16.55
C ASP A 72 13.04 -1.71 15.70
N SER A 73 14.31 -1.87 15.30
CA SER A 73 15.09 -0.79 14.66
C SER A 73 14.35 -0.11 13.48
N TYR A 74 13.62 -0.87 12.66
CA TYR A 74 12.88 -0.36 11.50
C TYR A 74 11.52 -1.04 11.26
N LEU A 75 10.76 -1.34 12.33
CA LEU A 75 9.41 -1.89 12.19
C LEU A 75 8.42 -0.96 11.51
N GLY A 76 7.41 -1.56 10.89
CA GLY A 76 6.34 -0.85 10.20
C GLY A 76 6.76 -0.51 8.78
N MET A 77 6.64 0.76 8.40
CA MET A 77 6.90 1.20 7.03
C MET A 77 8.21 1.98 6.95
N THR A 78 9.19 1.44 6.23
CA THR A 78 10.53 2.04 6.08
C THR A 78 10.94 2.09 4.61
N LEU A 79 11.39 3.26 4.18
CA LEU A 79 12.00 3.50 2.88
C LEU A 79 13.52 3.34 2.98
N TRP A 80 14.10 2.62 2.04
CA TRP A 80 15.51 2.26 1.99
C TRP A 80 16.12 2.66 0.66
N ASN A 81 17.41 2.97 0.66
CA ASN A 81 18.21 3.08 -0.55
C ASN A 81 18.80 1.72 -0.88
N ILE A 82 18.41 1.13 -2.01
CA ILE A 82 18.84 -0.22 -2.39
C ILE A 82 20.33 -0.31 -2.71
N LYS A 83 20.97 0.80 -3.14
CA LYS A 83 22.38 0.79 -3.55
C LYS A 83 23.33 0.61 -2.38
N ASN A 84 22.99 1.17 -1.22
CA ASN A 84 23.84 1.12 -0.03
C ASN A 84 23.15 0.45 1.17
N LEU A 85 21.93 -0.04 0.99
CA LEU A 85 21.11 -0.72 1.99
C LEU A 85 20.90 0.10 3.27
N LYS A 86 20.97 1.44 3.18
CA LYS A 86 20.71 2.34 4.30
C LYS A 86 19.25 2.78 4.31
N PRO A 87 18.62 2.84 5.50
CA PRO A 87 17.28 3.37 5.63
C PRO A 87 17.31 4.88 5.42
N LEU A 88 16.35 5.38 4.64
CA LEU A 88 16.20 6.79 4.30
C LEU A 88 15.16 7.47 5.20
N ALA A 89 14.04 6.79 5.45
CA ALA A 89 12.97 7.31 6.29
C ALA A 89 12.12 6.18 6.86
N ARG A 90 11.73 6.31 8.13
CA ARG A 90 10.61 5.58 8.70
C ARG A 90 9.35 6.44 8.57
N LEU A 91 8.28 5.87 8.03
CA LEU A 91 7.06 6.58 7.67
C LEU A 91 5.97 6.29 8.70
N TRP A 92 5.37 7.36 9.23
CA TRP A 92 4.39 7.33 10.29
C TRP A 92 3.07 7.94 9.84
N GLY A 93 1.99 7.56 10.51
CA GLY A 93 0.63 8.05 10.23
C GLY A 93 -0.38 6.93 10.31
N ASN A 94 -0.03 5.74 9.83
CA ASN A 94 -0.90 4.57 9.83
C ASN A 94 -0.95 3.87 11.20
N SER A 95 -2.01 3.10 11.43
CA SER A 95 -2.19 2.26 12.63
C SER A 95 -2.74 0.89 12.27
N GLY A 96 -2.11 -0.19 12.74
CA GLY A 96 -2.47 -1.59 12.46
C GLY A 96 -1.86 -2.14 11.17
N ARG A 97 -2.48 -3.19 10.62
CA ARG A 97 -2.09 -3.77 9.33
C ARG A 97 -2.06 -2.70 8.26
N THR A 98 -0.88 -2.49 7.70
CA THR A 98 -0.61 -1.44 6.73
C THR A 98 -0.22 -2.06 5.39
N MET A 99 -0.81 -1.53 4.32
CA MET A 99 -0.41 -1.78 2.94
C MET A 99 0.21 -0.51 2.37
N GLY A 100 1.35 -0.63 1.69
CA GLY A 100 2.02 0.49 1.05
C GLY A 100 2.65 0.12 -0.29
N LEU A 101 2.68 1.07 -1.22
CA LEU A 101 3.31 0.97 -2.54
C LEU A 101 4.09 2.25 -2.86
N ILE A 102 5.07 2.15 -3.76
CA ILE A 102 5.77 3.29 -4.37
C ILE A 102 5.18 3.51 -5.77
N SER A 103 4.93 4.76 -6.15
CA SER A 103 4.54 5.12 -7.51
C SER A 103 5.61 4.72 -8.52
N SER A 104 5.20 4.46 -9.76
CA SER A 104 6.11 3.98 -10.82
C SER A 104 7.28 4.94 -11.11
N ASP A 105 7.07 6.25 -10.93
CA ASP A 105 8.09 7.29 -11.06
C ASP A 105 8.97 7.46 -9.81
N GLY A 106 8.71 6.69 -8.75
CA GLY A 106 9.45 6.72 -7.49
C GLY A 106 9.25 7.98 -6.65
N LYS A 107 8.34 8.88 -7.03
CA LYS A 107 8.17 10.17 -6.34
C LYS A 107 7.24 10.11 -5.15
N TRP A 108 6.30 9.17 -5.14
CA TRP A 108 5.24 9.08 -4.14
C TRP A 108 5.19 7.71 -3.50
N ILE A 109 4.90 7.69 -2.21
CA ILE A 109 4.60 6.48 -1.45
C ILE A 109 3.16 6.62 -1.01
N VAL A 110 2.33 5.61 -1.25
CA VAL A 110 0.92 5.60 -0.89
C VAL A 110 0.68 4.43 0.06
N ALA A 111 -0.04 4.66 1.15
CA ALA A 111 -0.35 3.61 2.09
C ALA A 111 -1.70 3.79 2.75
N THR A 112 -2.29 2.66 3.13
CA THR A 112 -3.51 2.58 3.92
C THR A 112 -3.33 1.60 5.07
N SER A 113 -4.15 1.71 6.11
CA SER A 113 -4.25 0.69 7.14
C SER A 113 -5.67 0.29 7.46
N GLU A 114 -5.80 -0.86 8.12
CA GLU A 114 -7.07 -1.43 8.54
C GLU A 114 -7.84 -0.58 9.56
N ASN A 115 -7.21 0.43 10.18
CA ASN A 115 -7.86 1.36 11.11
C ASN A 115 -8.20 2.71 10.47
N GLY A 116 -8.24 2.78 9.14
CA GLY A 116 -8.84 3.91 8.41
C GLY A 116 -7.87 5.03 8.06
N GLN A 117 -6.60 4.88 8.41
CA GLN A 117 -5.57 5.80 7.99
C GLN A 117 -5.18 5.54 6.53
N ARG A 118 -5.07 6.63 5.78
CA ARG A 118 -4.73 6.62 4.35
C ARG A 118 -3.94 7.87 4.03
N TYR A 119 -2.72 7.66 3.59
CA TYR A 119 -1.74 8.72 3.45
C TYR A 119 -0.90 8.53 2.20
N MET A 120 -0.31 9.64 1.77
CA MET A 120 0.65 9.69 0.70
C MET A 120 1.83 10.55 1.13
N TRP A 121 3.05 10.09 0.90
CA TRP A 121 4.29 10.78 1.24
C TRP A 121 5.08 11.08 -0.03
N SER A 122 5.77 12.21 -0.06
CA SER A 122 6.83 12.43 -1.03
C SER A 122 8.04 11.56 -0.68
N ALA A 123 8.51 10.74 -1.62
CA ALA A 123 9.71 9.93 -1.43
C ALA A 123 10.99 10.80 -1.33
N LEU A 124 10.97 11.97 -1.98
CA LEU A 124 12.06 12.94 -1.93
C LEU A 124 12.09 13.71 -0.60
N ASN A 125 10.92 14.07 -0.08
CA ASN A 125 10.77 14.73 1.22
C ASN A 125 9.72 14.01 2.08
N PRO A 126 10.10 12.96 2.83
CA PRO A 126 9.17 12.16 3.61
C PRO A 126 8.39 12.91 4.70
N HIS A 127 8.80 14.13 5.07
CA HIS A 127 7.99 14.97 5.97
C HIS A 127 6.78 15.60 5.26
N GLN A 128 6.79 15.66 3.94
CA GLN A 128 5.64 16.06 3.13
C GLN A 128 4.68 14.88 2.98
N GLN A 129 3.68 14.85 3.85
CA GLN A 129 2.62 13.84 3.89
C GLN A 129 1.25 14.49 3.64
N PHE A 130 0.40 13.78 2.92
CA PHE A 130 -0.98 14.14 2.66
C PHE A 130 -1.91 13.05 3.20
N LYS A 131 -2.94 13.45 3.96
CA LYS A 131 -4.07 12.57 4.30
C LYS A 131 -5.01 12.51 3.09
N LEU A 132 -5.36 11.31 2.66
CA LEU A 132 -6.26 11.12 1.52
C LEU A 132 -7.72 11.34 1.95
N ALA A 133 -8.48 12.08 1.14
CA ALA A 133 -9.89 12.41 1.40
C ALA A 133 -10.75 11.14 1.50
N ALA A 134 -11.68 11.09 2.46
CA ALA A 134 -12.83 10.18 2.36
C ALA A 134 -13.96 10.83 1.57
N ILE A 135 -15.04 10.08 1.36
CA ILE A 135 -16.30 10.57 0.78
C ILE A 135 -16.92 11.76 1.51
N ASP A 136 -16.48 12.06 2.73
CA ASP A 136 -16.97 13.16 3.56
C ASP A 136 -15.89 14.21 3.89
N GLY A 137 -14.72 14.11 3.26
CA GLY A 137 -13.67 15.12 3.27
C GLY A 137 -12.37 14.68 3.92
N ILE A 138 -11.46 15.63 4.09
CA ILE A 138 -10.19 15.46 4.79
C ILE A 138 -10.35 16.00 6.21
N LEU A 139 -10.24 15.14 7.22
CA LEU A 139 -10.23 15.58 8.62
C LEU A 139 -8.96 16.39 8.90
N ARG A 140 -9.12 17.64 9.33
CA ARG A 140 -8.04 18.49 9.83
C ARG A 140 -7.88 18.26 11.32
N GLU A 141 -6.70 17.80 11.75
CA GLU A 141 -6.43 17.42 13.15
C GLU A 141 -6.42 18.63 14.11
N ASP A 142 -6.20 19.85 13.61
CA ASP A 142 -6.14 21.09 14.39
C ASP A 142 -7.52 21.58 14.86
N SER A 143 -8.53 21.36 14.02
CA SER A 143 -9.89 21.91 14.17
C SER A 143 -10.94 20.82 14.34
N MET A 144 -10.58 19.56 14.09
CA MET A 144 -11.50 18.42 14.03
C MET A 144 -12.64 18.59 13.00
N ILE A 145 -12.48 19.54 12.07
CA ILE A 145 -13.43 19.80 10.98
C ILE A 145 -12.94 19.10 9.73
N ARG A 146 -13.89 18.60 8.93
CA ARG A 146 -13.58 18.03 7.61
C ARG A 146 -13.57 19.12 6.57
N ASP A 147 -12.44 19.24 5.89
CA ASP A 147 -12.36 20.00 4.64
C ASP A 147 -13.16 19.26 3.57
N LYS A 148 -14.19 19.93 3.07
CA LYS A 148 -15.07 19.43 2.01
C LYS A 148 -14.93 20.21 0.70
N SER A 149 -13.99 21.17 0.64
CA SER A 149 -13.90 22.17 -0.43
C SER A 149 -13.71 21.60 -1.83
N LYS A 150 -13.12 20.40 -1.94
CA LYS A 150 -12.90 19.71 -3.22
C LYS A 150 -13.47 18.29 -3.22
N LEU A 151 -14.53 18.06 -2.43
CA LEU A 151 -15.23 16.78 -2.49
C LEU A 151 -15.88 16.57 -3.84
N LEU A 152 -15.64 15.39 -4.41
CA LEU A 152 -16.38 14.90 -5.56
C LEU A 152 -17.72 14.33 -5.04
N PRO A 153 -18.88 14.79 -5.52
CA PRO A 153 -20.14 14.15 -5.17
C PRO A 153 -20.20 12.73 -5.75
N ILE A 154 -20.86 11.82 -5.03
CA ILE A 154 -21.10 10.46 -5.53
C ILE A 154 -22.05 10.58 -6.74
N PRO A 155 -21.66 10.07 -7.93
CA PRO A 155 -22.52 10.07 -9.11
C PRO A 155 -23.86 9.38 -8.86
N GLU A 156 -24.95 9.90 -9.44
CA GLU A 156 -26.32 9.35 -9.29
C GLU A 156 -26.41 7.85 -9.63
N LYS A 157 -25.63 7.40 -10.63
CA LYS A 157 -25.56 5.97 -11.02
C LYS A 157 -25.10 5.04 -9.89
N PHE A 158 -24.51 5.58 -8.84
CA PHE A 158 -23.96 4.85 -7.70
C PHE A 158 -24.73 5.08 -6.40
N LYS A 159 -25.89 5.75 -6.41
CA LYS A 159 -26.65 6.02 -5.19
C LYS A 159 -27.08 4.77 -4.41
N ASP A 160 -27.35 3.69 -5.14
CA ASP A 160 -27.81 2.41 -4.59
C ASP A 160 -26.65 1.45 -4.31
N LYS A 161 -25.41 1.88 -4.58
CA LYS A 161 -24.20 1.08 -4.39
C LYS A 161 -23.67 1.24 -2.99
N GLN A 162 -23.21 0.13 -2.41
CA GLN A 162 -22.62 0.17 -1.08
C GLN A 162 -21.25 0.88 -1.13
N ILE A 163 -21.12 1.95 -0.35
CA ILE A 163 -19.86 2.66 -0.13
C ILE A 163 -19.79 3.17 1.31
N SER A 164 -18.75 2.80 2.02
CA SER A 164 -18.52 3.21 3.40
C SER A 164 -17.42 4.27 3.48
N ARG A 165 -17.37 5.01 4.60
CA ARG A 165 -16.24 5.90 4.94
C ARG A 165 -14.99 5.10 5.34
N SER A 166 -15.16 3.79 5.54
CA SER A 166 -14.31 2.94 6.37
C SER A 166 -13.03 2.53 5.66
N ASP A 167 -12.10 2.12 6.52
CA ASP A 167 -10.87 1.37 6.34
C ASP A 167 -10.64 0.76 4.95
N SER A 168 -9.41 0.87 4.47
CA SER A 168 -8.99 0.21 3.23
C SER A 168 -7.86 -0.75 3.55
N PHE A 169 -7.93 -1.96 3.00
CA PHE A 169 -6.94 -3.00 3.30
C PHE A 169 -5.79 -3.01 2.27
N ALA A 170 -6.03 -2.49 1.07
CA ALA A 170 -5.03 -2.51 0.01
C ALA A 170 -5.01 -1.25 -0.86
N VAL A 171 -3.85 -1.03 -1.47
CA VAL A 171 -3.63 -0.02 -2.51
C VAL A 171 -3.28 -0.77 -3.79
N ALA A 172 -3.81 -0.31 -4.94
CA ALA A 172 -3.41 -0.82 -6.24
C ALA A 172 -3.29 0.32 -7.26
N PHE A 173 -2.15 0.39 -7.95
CA PHE A 173 -1.98 1.30 -9.09
C PHE A 173 -2.70 0.73 -10.30
N VAL A 174 -3.51 1.56 -10.97
CA VAL A 174 -4.26 1.19 -12.18
C VAL A 174 -3.74 1.94 -13.42
N THR A 175 -2.97 3.01 -13.20
CA THR A 175 -2.10 3.67 -14.18
C THR A 175 -0.75 4.01 -13.52
N GLU A 176 0.14 4.74 -14.20
CA GLU A 176 1.41 5.20 -13.61
C GLU A 176 1.23 6.11 -12.40
N LYS A 177 0.09 6.83 -12.34
CA LYS A 177 -0.21 7.86 -11.34
C LYS A 177 -1.51 7.61 -10.60
N ASP A 178 -2.46 6.93 -11.21
CA ASP A 178 -3.76 6.67 -10.61
C ASP A 178 -3.74 5.36 -9.83
N PHE A 179 -4.34 5.41 -8.64
CA PHE A 179 -4.44 4.27 -7.75
C PHE A 179 -5.80 4.24 -7.09
N ILE A 180 -6.23 3.03 -6.73
CA ILE A 180 -7.43 2.80 -5.95
C ILE A 180 -7.08 2.34 -4.55
N LEU A 181 -7.92 2.72 -3.59
CA LEU A 181 -7.96 2.12 -2.27
C LEU A 181 -9.06 1.07 -2.23
N LEU A 182 -8.69 -0.18 -1.96
CA LEU A 182 -9.64 -1.28 -1.85
C LEU A 182 -10.23 -1.33 -0.44
N PRO A 183 -11.57 -1.29 -0.31
CA PRO A 183 -12.23 -1.16 0.97
C PRO A 183 -12.11 -2.43 1.81
N ASN A 184 -11.91 -2.27 3.12
CA ASN A 184 -11.92 -3.34 4.11
C ASN A 184 -13.36 -3.67 4.54
N SER A 185 -14.26 -3.79 3.58
CA SER A 185 -15.71 -4.00 3.77
C SER A 185 -16.31 -4.67 2.53
N ASN A 186 -17.63 -4.85 2.49
CA ASN A 186 -18.37 -5.38 1.34
C ASN A 186 -18.80 -4.30 0.34
N ASP A 187 -18.13 -3.16 0.37
CA ASP A 187 -18.43 -2.04 -0.52
C ASP A 187 -18.25 -2.44 -1.99
N GLU A 188 -19.14 -1.93 -2.83
CA GLU A 188 -19.11 -2.14 -4.28
C GLU A 188 -18.24 -1.12 -5.00
N LEU A 189 -17.80 -0.07 -4.30
CA LEU A 189 -17.03 1.03 -4.86
C LEU A 189 -15.66 1.15 -4.17
N ALA A 190 -14.63 1.39 -4.97
CA ALA A 190 -13.32 1.85 -4.53
C ALA A 190 -13.14 3.34 -4.82
N LEU A 191 -12.33 4.01 -3.99
CA LEU A 191 -11.96 5.40 -4.17
C LEU A 191 -10.71 5.47 -5.05
N LEU A 192 -10.78 6.23 -6.15
CA LEU A 192 -9.66 6.48 -7.05
C LEU A 192 -9.00 7.83 -6.76
N TYR A 193 -7.68 7.83 -6.72
CA TYR A 193 -6.82 9.00 -6.49
C TYR A 193 -5.73 9.08 -7.55
N THR A 194 -5.07 10.22 -7.63
CA THR A 194 -3.86 10.43 -8.44
C THR A 194 -2.72 10.88 -7.54
N THR A 195 -1.53 10.34 -7.74
CA THR A 195 -0.34 10.72 -6.96
C THR A 195 -0.10 12.24 -6.97
N GLY A 196 0.21 12.81 -5.81
CA GLY A 196 0.40 14.24 -5.60
C GLY A 196 -0.87 15.04 -5.31
N ASP A 197 -2.06 14.43 -5.39
CA ASP A 197 -3.32 15.07 -5.03
C ASP A 197 -4.09 14.22 -3.99
N PRO A 198 -4.47 14.77 -2.82
CA PRO A 198 -5.17 14.01 -1.79
C PRO A 198 -6.65 13.78 -2.06
N TRP A 199 -7.23 14.41 -3.08
CA TRP A 199 -8.67 14.39 -3.33
C TRP A 199 -9.08 13.24 -4.25
N ILE A 200 -10.29 12.71 -3.98
CA ILE A 200 -10.92 11.68 -4.79
C ILE A 200 -11.10 12.19 -6.22
N LYS A 201 -10.72 11.35 -7.19
CA LYS A 201 -10.76 11.64 -8.63
C LYS A 201 -11.87 10.91 -9.36
N ALA A 202 -12.35 9.79 -8.82
CA ALA A 202 -13.52 9.05 -9.26
C ALA A 202 -13.94 8.02 -8.21
N TYR A 203 -15.12 7.48 -8.41
CA TYR A 203 -15.63 6.27 -7.75
C TYR A 203 -15.59 5.14 -8.77
N VAL A 204 -14.94 4.04 -8.40
CA VAL A 204 -14.71 2.91 -9.30
C VAL A 204 -15.52 1.73 -8.80
N GLU A 205 -16.42 1.22 -9.64
CA GLU A 205 -17.17 0.02 -9.30
C GLU A 205 -16.25 -1.20 -9.35
N ILE A 206 -16.08 -1.85 -8.21
CA ILE A 206 -15.30 -3.09 -8.03
C ILE A 206 -16.22 -4.31 -7.93
N GLY A 207 -17.49 -4.06 -7.58
CA GLY A 207 -18.48 -5.08 -7.25
C GLY A 207 -18.12 -5.86 -5.99
N ASN A 208 -19.08 -6.65 -5.48
CA ASN A 208 -18.88 -7.51 -4.31
C ASN A 208 -19.29 -8.97 -4.56
N LYS A 209 -19.47 -9.34 -5.84
CA LYS A 209 -19.82 -10.69 -6.28
C LYS A 209 -18.86 -11.16 -7.38
N PRO A 210 -18.02 -12.19 -7.12
CA PRO A 210 -17.65 -12.68 -5.79
C PRO A 210 -16.95 -11.58 -4.95
N GLU A 211 -17.03 -11.71 -3.62
CA GLU A 211 -16.41 -10.76 -2.68
C GLU A 211 -14.88 -10.78 -2.84
N ILE A 212 -14.25 -9.61 -2.74
CA ILE A 212 -12.80 -9.47 -2.82
C ILE A 212 -12.15 -9.91 -1.49
N SER A 213 -11.17 -10.81 -1.58
CA SER A 213 -10.37 -11.24 -0.44
C SER A 213 -9.56 -10.09 0.13
N ARG A 214 -9.59 -9.94 1.47
CA ARG A 214 -8.88 -8.89 2.22
C ARG A 214 -7.52 -9.33 2.76
N GLY A 215 -6.93 -10.37 2.16
CA GLY A 215 -5.59 -10.84 2.51
C GLY A 215 -4.50 -9.87 2.03
N ASN A 216 -3.39 -9.76 2.78
CA ASN A 216 -2.28 -8.84 2.45
C ASN A 216 -1.65 -9.10 1.06
N LEU A 217 -1.82 -10.30 0.50
CA LEU A 217 -1.24 -10.72 -0.78
C LEU A 217 -2.30 -11.11 -1.82
N SER A 218 -3.57 -10.76 -1.61
CA SER A 218 -4.67 -11.12 -2.52
C SER A 218 -4.78 -10.20 -3.74
N ILE A 219 -4.01 -9.11 -3.81
CA ILE A 219 -4.16 -8.06 -4.82
C ILE A 219 -2.87 -7.88 -5.60
N ALA A 220 -2.98 -7.90 -6.93
CA ALA A 220 -1.89 -7.58 -7.84
C ALA A 220 -2.38 -6.66 -8.96
N SER A 221 -1.50 -5.81 -9.46
CA SER A 221 -1.84 -4.92 -10.58
C SER A 221 -0.69 -4.85 -11.58
N ALA A 222 -1.06 -4.81 -12.86
CA ALA A 222 -0.17 -4.52 -13.97
C ALA A 222 -0.65 -3.21 -14.60
N TYR A 223 -0.33 -2.09 -13.96
CA TYR A 223 -0.85 -0.76 -14.31
C TYR A 223 -0.53 -0.33 -15.75
N LYS A 224 0.60 -0.78 -16.33
CA LYS A 224 0.94 -0.52 -17.75
C LYS A 224 0.02 -1.24 -18.73
N ALA A 225 -0.55 -2.37 -18.33
CA ALA A 225 -1.55 -3.11 -19.09
C ALA A 225 -2.98 -2.73 -18.65
N ASN A 226 -3.11 -1.85 -17.65
CA ASN A 226 -4.36 -1.51 -16.98
C ASN A 226 -5.11 -2.75 -16.48
N ILE A 227 -4.38 -3.73 -15.94
CA ILE A 227 -4.98 -4.94 -15.37
C ILE A 227 -4.89 -4.89 -13.84
N LEU A 228 -5.99 -5.19 -13.18
CA LEU A 228 -6.07 -5.44 -11.75
C LEU A 228 -6.55 -6.86 -11.52
N VAL A 229 -5.91 -7.58 -10.60
CA VAL A 229 -6.30 -8.93 -10.20
C VAL A 229 -6.54 -8.93 -8.70
N THR A 230 -7.65 -9.54 -8.29
CA THR A 230 -7.98 -9.71 -6.87
C THR A 230 -8.32 -11.17 -6.60
N GLY A 231 -7.92 -11.68 -5.43
CA GLY A 231 -8.38 -12.97 -4.93
C GLY A 231 -9.83 -12.87 -4.47
N GLN A 232 -10.55 -13.98 -4.51
CA GLN A 232 -11.92 -14.07 -3.99
C GLN A 232 -11.93 -14.48 -2.51
N TYR A 233 -12.87 -13.93 -1.74
CA TYR A 233 -13.06 -14.32 -0.34
C TYR A 233 -13.75 -15.69 -0.23
N GLY A 234 -13.25 -16.54 0.66
CA GLY A 234 -13.89 -17.79 1.09
C GLY A 234 -13.80 -19.00 0.15
N ARG A 235 -13.95 -18.83 -1.17
CA ARG A 235 -14.11 -19.95 -2.12
C ARG A 235 -12.85 -20.38 -2.88
N GLY A 236 -11.77 -19.60 -2.80
CA GLY A 236 -10.70 -19.70 -3.80
C GLY A 236 -11.07 -18.94 -5.07
N GLY A 237 -10.13 -18.79 -6.00
CA GLY A 237 -10.37 -18.10 -7.28
C GLY A 237 -9.88 -16.65 -7.34
N ILE A 238 -9.99 -16.06 -8.53
CA ILE A 238 -9.56 -14.69 -8.84
C ILE A 238 -10.59 -13.93 -9.66
N ASN A 239 -10.67 -12.62 -9.45
CA ASN A 239 -11.31 -11.67 -10.33
C ASN A 239 -10.24 -10.93 -11.12
N VAL A 240 -10.44 -10.77 -12.42
CA VAL A 240 -9.56 -9.96 -13.27
C VAL A 240 -10.35 -8.84 -13.88
N TYR A 241 -9.76 -7.66 -13.81
CA TYR A 241 -10.36 -6.42 -14.25
C TYR A 241 -9.47 -5.69 -15.25
N LYS A 242 -10.11 -5.08 -16.25
CA LYS A 242 -9.50 -4.08 -17.13
C LYS A 242 -9.90 -2.70 -16.65
N TYR A 243 -8.92 -1.87 -16.34
CA TYR A 243 -9.11 -0.46 -16.06
C TYR A 243 -9.10 0.35 -17.37
N HIS A 244 -10.00 1.32 -17.46
CA HIS A 244 -10.16 2.21 -18.61
C HIS A 244 -9.82 3.64 -18.18
N PRO A 245 -8.59 4.15 -18.44
CA PRO A 245 -8.14 5.44 -17.93
C PRO A 245 -9.01 6.63 -18.36
N GLU A 246 -9.51 6.61 -19.59
CA GLU A 246 -10.32 7.70 -20.16
C GLU A 246 -11.66 7.86 -19.44
N THR A 247 -12.31 6.75 -19.07
CA THR A 247 -13.60 6.75 -18.37
C THR A 247 -13.47 6.62 -16.85
N LYS A 248 -12.28 6.22 -16.36
CA LYS A 248 -11.99 5.85 -14.98
C LYS A 248 -12.86 4.70 -14.46
N GLU A 249 -13.21 3.79 -15.35
CA GLU A 249 -14.04 2.62 -15.04
C GLU A 249 -13.20 1.35 -14.95
N LEU A 250 -13.71 0.38 -14.19
CA LEU A 250 -13.08 -0.91 -14.01
C LEU A 250 -14.05 -1.99 -14.49
N GLU A 251 -13.72 -2.60 -15.62
CA GLU A 251 -14.50 -3.66 -16.23
C GLU A 251 -14.03 -5.01 -15.70
N LYS A 252 -14.92 -5.81 -15.13
CA LYS A 252 -14.61 -7.19 -14.74
C LYS A 252 -14.60 -8.06 -16.00
N ILE A 253 -13.42 -8.47 -16.46
CA ILE A 253 -13.24 -9.18 -17.74
C ILE A 253 -13.15 -10.70 -17.58
N TRP A 254 -12.81 -11.19 -16.38
CA TRP A 254 -12.76 -12.62 -16.11
C TRP A 254 -12.93 -12.93 -14.62
N VAL A 255 -13.57 -14.06 -14.34
CA VAL A 255 -13.75 -14.64 -13.00
C VAL A 255 -13.40 -16.12 -13.10
N ALA A 256 -12.49 -16.58 -12.26
CA ALA A 256 -12.16 -17.99 -12.11
C ALA A 256 -12.50 -18.46 -10.70
N ASP A 257 -13.10 -19.63 -10.59
CA ASP A 257 -13.41 -20.32 -9.34
C ASP A 257 -12.19 -21.12 -8.82
#